data_AF-A0AAD2CE83-F1
#
_entry.id   AF-A0AAD2CE83-F1
#
_cell.length_a   1.000
_cell.length_b   1.000
_cell.length_c   1.000
_cell.angle_alpha   90.00
_cell.angle_beta   90.00
_cell.angle_gamma   90.00
#
_symmetry.space_group_name_H-M   'P 1'
#
loop_
_entity.id
_entity.type
_entity.pdbx_description
1 polymer ?
#
loop_
_entity_poly.entity_id
_entity_poly.type
_entity_poly.pdbx_seq_one_letter_code
_entity_poly.pdbx_strand_id
1 'polypeptide(L)'
;MVERSDQALRNAKKGTKYYGQGPGRLDLGRVLEWGQESKVFKSILAHPRLVPLFHGILGKGYRMDHLPFVLAQNRGSEGFQLHGGTIDCQSGEYNPFLAYTCQHGTISTALLGCNVILSDHNAGNGGFCVVPGSHKSHFKMPKGMVDGERFEEFVIQPPTKAGDVILFSEGTVHGAKPWTADHQRRTCLYRFSPATNVYGRSYFGHEGGGWPKRAYEDLTPAQEAVLEAPFANRLDRPNINPDGSVEVTTRSERKKQHDQDVFGTKYF
;
A
#
# COMPACT_ATOMS: atom_id res chain seq x y z
N MET A 1 2.72 5.26 19.88
CA MET A 1 2.00 5.81 18.71
C MET A 1 2.11 7.32 18.79
N VAL A 2 2.15 8.02 17.66
CA VAL A 2 2.20 9.49 17.61
C VAL A 2 0.87 9.99 17.05
N GLU A 3 0.19 10.87 17.78
CA GLU A 3 -1.08 11.46 17.33
C GLU A 3 -0.83 12.60 16.33
N ARG A 4 -1.68 12.68 15.31
CA ARG A 4 -1.77 13.83 14.39
C ARG A 4 -2.64 14.94 14.99
N SER A 5 -2.16 15.51 16.10
CA SER A 5 -2.89 16.52 16.88
C SER A 5 -2.82 17.93 16.25
N ASP A 6 -1.78 18.22 15.49
CA ASP A 6 -1.64 19.49 14.76
C ASP A 6 -2.63 19.57 13.59
N GLN A 7 -3.27 20.73 13.40
CA GLN A 7 -4.22 20.96 12.31
C GLN A 7 -3.60 20.72 10.92
N ALA A 8 -2.31 21.02 10.73
CA ALA A 8 -1.58 20.77 9.49
C ALA A 8 -1.37 19.26 9.22
N LEU A 9 -1.50 18.42 10.25
CA LEU A 9 -1.37 16.97 10.13
C LEU A 9 -2.72 16.28 9.95
N ARG A 10 -3.85 16.95 10.23
CA ARG A 10 -5.19 16.39 10.06
C ARG A 10 -5.42 16.02 8.59
N ASN A 11 -5.97 14.84 8.34
CA ASN A 11 -6.21 14.33 6.98
C ASN A 11 -7.62 14.66 6.46
N ALA A 12 -8.44 15.28 7.30
CA ALA A 12 -9.75 15.76 6.93
C ALA A 12 -9.85 17.26 7.13
N LYS A 13 -10.66 17.91 6.28
CA LYS A 13 -10.89 19.34 6.34
C LYS A 13 -11.79 19.68 7.52
N LYS A 14 -11.38 20.63 8.36
CA LYS A 14 -12.17 21.10 9.51
C LYS A 14 -13.57 21.54 9.09
N GLY A 15 -14.57 21.09 9.84
CA GLY A 15 -15.99 21.39 9.59
C GLY A 15 -16.67 20.49 8.56
N THR A 16 -15.98 19.49 8.01
CA THR A 16 -16.57 18.49 7.10
C THR A 16 -16.93 17.21 7.83
N LYS A 17 -17.76 16.36 7.19
CA LYS A 17 -18.19 15.08 7.72
C LYS A 17 -17.04 14.16 8.11
N TYR A 18 -15.94 14.16 7.35
CA TYR A 18 -14.79 13.30 7.64
C TYR A 18 -13.84 13.84 8.70
N TYR A 19 -14.04 15.06 9.19
CA TYR A 19 -13.21 15.63 10.25
C TYR A 19 -13.35 14.87 11.58
N GLY A 20 -14.49 14.23 11.82
CA GLY A 20 -14.81 13.65 13.12
C GLY A 20 -15.00 14.72 14.20
N GLN A 21 -15.16 14.26 15.44
CA GLN A 21 -15.45 15.12 16.61
C GLN A 21 -14.39 15.02 17.71
N GLY A 22 -13.44 14.10 17.57
CA GLY A 22 -12.45 13.76 18.56
C GLY A 22 -11.00 13.96 18.06
N PRO A 23 -10.04 13.29 18.69
CA PRO A 23 -8.61 13.54 18.50
C PRO A 23 -8.12 13.20 17.09
N GLY A 24 -6.85 13.51 16.81
CA GLY A 24 -6.16 13.01 15.62
C GLY A 24 -6.23 11.49 15.51
N ARG A 25 -6.02 10.97 14.29
CA ARG A 25 -5.57 9.58 14.18
C ARG A 25 -4.16 9.45 14.76
N LEU A 26 -3.77 8.25 15.13
CA LEU A 26 -2.42 7.93 15.59
C LEU A 26 -1.70 7.05 14.58
N ASP A 27 -0.41 7.33 14.40
CA ASP A 27 0.49 6.57 13.54
C ASP A 27 1.54 5.86 14.40
N LEU A 28 1.80 4.59 14.10
CA LEU A 28 2.80 3.76 14.77
C LEU A 28 3.64 3.03 13.71
N GLY A 29 4.77 3.64 13.37
CA GLY A 29 5.70 3.10 12.38
C GLY A 29 6.69 2.09 12.94
N ARG A 30 7.66 1.74 12.11
CA ARG A 30 8.80 0.85 12.44
C ARG A 30 8.41 -0.58 12.77
N VAL A 31 7.24 -1.04 12.31
CA VAL A 31 6.68 -2.37 12.62
C VAL A 31 7.56 -3.53 12.14
N LEU A 32 8.48 -3.28 11.21
CA LEU A 32 9.47 -4.26 10.74
C LEU A 32 10.77 -4.28 11.58
N GLU A 33 10.91 -3.40 12.57
CA GLU A 33 12.12 -3.22 13.38
C GLU A 33 11.93 -3.57 14.87
N TRP A 34 10.75 -4.04 15.26
CA TRP A 34 10.37 -4.40 16.65
C TRP A 34 10.95 -5.74 17.14
N GLY A 35 12.09 -6.18 16.59
CA GLY A 35 12.70 -7.47 16.93
C GLY A 35 11.75 -8.63 16.65
N GLN A 36 11.54 -9.52 17.63
CA GLN A 36 10.74 -10.74 17.49
C GLN A 36 9.28 -10.46 17.08
N GLU A 37 8.69 -9.36 17.57
CA GLU A 37 7.32 -8.94 17.25
C GLU A 37 7.17 -8.57 15.77
N SER A 38 8.25 -8.18 15.09
CA SER A 38 8.22 -7.90 13.65
C SER A 38 7.86 -9.13 12.82
N LYS A 39 8.02 -10.36 13.35
CA LYS A 39 7.78 -11.59 12.59
C LYS A 39 6.37 -11.64 12.01
N VAL A 40 5.36 -11.20 12.77
CA VAL A 40 3.97 -11.16 12.28
C VAL A 40 3.81 -10.14 11.16
N PHE A 41 4.45 -8.97 11.26
CA PHE A 41 4.37 -7.92 10.23
C PHE A 41 5.19 -8.26 8.98
N LYS A 42 6.35 -8.88 9.13
CA LYS A 42 7.20 -9.39 8.04
C LYS A 42 6.51 -10.55 7.30
N SER A 43 5.67 -11.34 7.98
CA SER A 43 4.91 -12.42 7.35
C SER A 43 4.03 -11.95 6.18
N ILE A 44 3.53 -10.72 6.23
CA ILE A 44 2.65 -10.13 5.19
C ILE A 44 3.37 -9.96 3.86
N LEU A 45 4.69 -9.72 3.87
CA LEU A 45 5.48 -9.51 2.66
C LEU A 45 5.30 -10.67 1.65
N ALA A 46 5.31 -11.90 2.14
CA ALA A 46 5.18 -13.11 1.33
C ALA A 46 4.18 -14.12 1.93
N HIS A 47 3.07 -13.63 2.50
CA HIS A 47 2.07 -14.51 3.10
C HIS A 47 1.46 -15.44 2.03
N PRO A 48 1.39 -16.77 2.22
CA PRO A 48 0.97 -17.72 1.18
C PRO A 48 -0.41 -17.44 0.55
N ARG A 49 -1.36 -16.94 1.35
CA ARG A 49 -2.68 -16.52 0.85
C ARG A 49 -2.70 -15.19 0.08
N LEU A 50 -1.68 -14.35 0.24
CA LEU A 50 -1.60 -13.03 -0.40
C LEU A 50 -0.75 -13.05 -1.66
N VAL A 51 0.31 -13.87 -1.71
CA VAL A 51 1.22 -13.97 -2.86
C VAL A 51 0.48 -14.19 -4.19
N PRO A 52 -0.50 -15.11 -4.32
CA PRO A 52 -1.24 -15.26 -5.57
C PRO A 52 -2.02 -14.00 -5.99
N LEU A 53 -2.57 -13.27 -5.02
CA LEU A 53 -3.30 -12.02 -5.26
C LEU A 53 -2.34 -10.90 -5.67
N PHE A 54 -1.18 -10.80 -5.02
CA PHE A 54 -0.13 -9.86 -5.40
C PHE A 54 0.37 -10.15 -6.82
N HIS A 55 0.63 -11.40 -7.18
CA HIS A 55 0.98 -11.76 -8.56
C HIS A 55 -0.11 -11.40 -9.56
N GLY A 56 -1.38 -11.69 -9.24
CA GLY A 56 -2.50 -11.39 -10.13
C GLY A 56 -2.77 -9.90 -10.35
N ILE A 57 -2.29 -9.02 -9.46
CA ILE A 57 -2.57 -7.57 -9.49
C ILE A 57 -1.33 -6.72 -9.82
N LEU A 58 -0.14 -7.14 -9.40
CA LEU A 58 1.13 -6.41 -9.55
C LEU A 58 2.11 -7.11 -10.49
N GLY A 59 1.83 -8.37 -10.84
CA GLY A 59 2.75 -9.22 -11.57
C GLY A 59 3.81 -9.87 -10.69
N LYS A 60 4.59 -10.76 -11.31
CA LYS A 60 5.71 -11.45 -10.67
C LYS A 60 6.77 -10.45 -10.20
N GLY A 61 7.38 -10.72 -9.06
CA GLY A 61 8.46 -9.90 -8.51
C GLY A 61 7.96 -8.60 -7.88
N TYR A 62 6.68 -8.49 -7.52
CA TYR A 62 6.17 -7.35 -6.76
C TYR A 62 7.09 -6.96 -5.58
N ARG A 63 7.10 -5.69 -5.22
CA ARG A 63 7.97 -5.15 -4.16
C ARG A 63 7.19 -4.33 -3.16
N MET A 64 7.71 -4.26 -1.95
CA MET A 64 7.28 -3.26 -0.98
C MET A 64 7.66 -1.87 -1.49
N ASP A 65 6.74 -0.92 -1.35
CA ASP A 65 6.93 0.44 -1.87
C ASP A 65 7.07 1.48 -0.74
N HIS A 66 6.35 1.28 0.36
CA HIS A 66 6.41 2.12 1.56
C HIS A 66 6.75 1.30 2.80
N LEU A 67 7.37 1.94 3.80
CA LEU A 67 7.46 1.34 5.13
C LEU A 67 6.05 1.17 5.71
N PRO A 68 5.69 -0.03 6.17
CA PRO A 68 4.38 -0.27 6.78
C PRO A 68 4.29 0.37 8.16
N PHE A 69 3.07 0.72 8.53
CA PHE A 69 2.78 1.35 9.82
C PHE A 69 1.36 1.04 10.27
N VAL A 70 1.16 1.04 11.58
CA VAL A 70 -0.16 0.88 12.18
C VAL A 70 -0.83 2.24 12.27
N LEU A 71 -2.05 2.28 11.75
CA LEU A 71 -3.01 3.36 11.86
C LEU A 71 -3.96 3.04 13.01
N ALA A 72 -4.10 3.96 13.95
CA ALA A 72 -5.06 3.84 15.04
C ALA A 72 -6.01 5.04 15.12
N GLN A 73 -7.25 4.79 15.52
CA GLN A 73 -8.27 5.81 15.74
C GLN A 73 -9.01 5.50 17.04
N ASN A 74 -9.07 6.47 17.94
CA ASN A 74 -9.92 6.39 19.12
C ASN A 74 -11.35 6.79 18.76
N ARG A 75 -12.32 6.55 19.64
CA ARG A 75 -13.70 7.01 19.42
C ARG A 75 -13.71 8.52 19.14
N GLY A 76 -14.41 8.90 18.07
CA GLY A 76 -14.52 10.27 17.58
C GLY A 76 -13.36 10.73 16.69
N SER A 77 -12.25 9.99 16.60
CA SER A 77 -11.08 10.40 15.80
C SER A 77 -11.46 10.72 14.35
N GLU A 78 -10.72 11.64 13.74
CA GLU A 78 -10.89 11.99 12.32
C GLU A 78 -10.83 10.79 11.39
N GLY A 79 -11.46 10.96 10.23
CA GLY A 79 -11.24 10.14 9.06
C GLY A 79 -10.08 10.67 8.20
N PHE A 80 -10.24 10.47 6.89
CA PHE A 80 -9.39 11.00 5.82
C PHE A 80 -10.33 11.30 4.65
N GLN A 81 -10.31 12.54 4.15
CA GLN A 81 -10.86 12.91 2.85
C GLN A 81 -10.63 11.84 1.79
N LEU A 82 -11.57 11.69 0.86
CA LEU A 82 -11.33 10.83 -0.28
C LEU A 82 -10.13 11.36 -1.06
N HIS A 83 -9.27 10.43 -1.48
CA HIS A 83 -8.03 10.70 -2.19
C HIS A 83 -7.69 9.52 -3.10
N GLY A 84 -6.61 9.68 -3.86
CA GLY A 84 -6.23 8.75 -4.91
C GLY A 84 -7.11 8.92 -6.15
N GLY A 85 -7.13 7.87 -6.97
CA GLY A 85 -7.75 7.92 -8.29
C GLY A 85 -6.71 7.90 -9.41
N THR A 86 -6.90 7.05 -10.43
CA THR A 86 -6.17 7.15 -11.70
C THR A 86 -6.45 8.48 -12.39
N ILE A 87 -7.68 8.97 -12.26
CA ILE A 87 -8.00 10.39 -12.37
C ILE A 87 -8.09 10.91 -10.94
N ASP A 88 -7.18 11.80 -10.55
CA ASP A 88 -7.13 12.32 -9.20
C ASP A 88 -8.48 12.97 -8.83
N CYS A 89 -9.05 12.55 -7.71
CA CYS A 89 -10.40 12.98 -7.34
C CYS A 89 -10.50 14.49 -7.05
N GLN A 90 -9.40 15.16 -6.68
CA GLN A 90 -9.40 16.57 -6.31
C GLN A 90 -9.01 17.49 -7.46
N SER A 91 -7.96 17.15 -8.22
CA SER A 91 -7.50 17.96 -9.36
C SER A 91 -8.31 17.61 -10.61
N GLY A 92 -8.63 16.34 -10.84
CA GLY A 92 -9.18 15.81 -12.08
C GLY A 92 -8.10 15.48 -13.12
N GLU A 93 -6.83 15.56 -12.74
CA GLU A 93 -5.70 15.24 -13.62
C GLU A 93 -5.46 13.73 -13.67
N TYR A 94 -4.96 13.26 -14.81
CA TYR A 94 -4.51 11.88 -14.93
C TYR A 94 -3.23 11.66 -14.13
N ASN A 95 -3.24 10.69 -13.22
CA ASN A 95 -2.11 10.31 -12.40
C ASN A 95 -1.53 8.98 -12.91
N PRO A 96 -0.48 8.99 -13.76
CA PRO A 96 0.12 7.77 -14.29
C PRO A 96 0.76 6.90 -13.19
N PHE A 97 1.13 7.48 -12.05
CA PHE A 97 1.75 6.77 -10.94
C PHE A 97 0.75 5.92 -10.13
N LEU A 98 -0.54 6.19 -10.31
CA LEU A 98 -1.66 5.41 -9.73
C LEU A 98 -2.49 4.75 -10.84
N ALA A 99 -1.90 4.53 -12.01
CA ALA A 99 -2.60 3.94 -13.15
C ALA A 99 -3.09 2.52 -12.82
N TYR A 100 -4.33 2.25 -13.22
CA TYR A 100 -4.93 0.92 -13.26
C TYR A 100 -5.20 0.55 -14.71
N THR A 101 -4.95 -0.72 -15.06
CA THR A 101 -5.33 -1.27 -16.36
C THR A 101 -5.91 -2.66 -16.20
N CYS A 102 -6.80 -3.03 -17.13
CA CYS A 102 -7.22 -4.40 -17.34
C CYS A 102 -7.10 -4.69 -18.84
N GLN A 103 -6.14 -5.52 -19.22
CA GLN A 103 -5.84 -5.83 -20.62
C GLN A 103 -5.83 -7.34 -20.79
N HIS A 104 -6.64 -7.85 -21.73
CA HIS A 104 -6.76 -9.27 -22.02
C HIS A 104 -6.97 -10.14 -20.75
N GLY A 105 -7.89 -9.73 -19.88
CA GLY A 105 -8.21 -10.44 -18.64
C GLY A 105 -7.17 -10.33 -17.52
N THR A 106 -6.06 -9.61 -17.74
CA THR A 106 -5.03 -9.37 -16.72
C THR A 106 -5.20 -7.97 -16.12
N ILE A 107 -5.27 -7.92 -14.79
CA ILE A 107 -5.32 -6.67 -14.03
C ILE A 107 -3.90 -6.23 -13.69
N SER A 108 -3.62 -4.93 -13.80
CA SER A 108 -2.36 -4.34 -13.33
C SER A 108 -2.62 -2.99 -12.67
N THR A 109 -2.02 -2.75 -11.51
CA THR A 109 -2.01 -1.43 -10.84
C THR A 109 -0.58 -0.98 -10.57
N ALA A 110 -0.32 0.31 -10.70
CA ALA A 110 0.99 0.89 -10.41
C ALA A 110 1.32 0.87 -8.90
N LEU A 111 0.30 0.91 -8.04
CA LEU A 111 0.42 0.86 -6.59
C LEU A 111 -0.80 0.14 -5.99
N LEU A 112 -0.55 -0.77 -5.06
CA LEU A 112 -1.56 -1.56 -4.36
C LEU A 112 -1.47 -1.28 -2.86
N GLY A 113 -2.57 -0.80 -2.28
CA GLY A 113 -2.75 -0.75 -0.84
C GLY A 113 -3.18 -2.12 -0.30
N CYS A 114 -2.59 -2.50 0.84
CA CYS A 114 -2.90 -3.72 1.57
C CYS A 114 -3.10 -3.37 3.05
N ASN A 115 -4.37 -3.23 3.45
CA ASN A 115 -4.76 -2.96 4.83
C ASN A 115 -4.99 -4.28 5.57
N VAL A 116 -4.09 -4.62 6.48
CA VAL A 116 -4.25 -5.74 7.41
C VAL A 116 -5.05 -5.24 8.61
N ILE A 117 -6.20 -5.85 8.87
CA ILE A 117 -7.15 -5.42 9.89
C ILE A 117 -6.77 -6.06 11.22
N LEU A 118 -6.50 -5.25 12.26
CA LEU A 118 -6.03 -5.72 13.57
C LEU A 118 -7.09 -5.60 14.67
N SER A 119 -8.25 -5.03 14.32
CA SER A 119 -9.42 -4.88 15.19
C SER A 119 -10.68 -4.90 14.35
N ASP A 120 -11.79 -5.35 14.90
CA ASP A 120 -13.06 -5.38 14.19
C ASP A 120 -13.51 -3.99 13.69
N HIS A 121 -13.89 -3.93 12.42
CA HIS A 121 -14.57 -2.80 11.80
C HIS A 121 -15.98 -3.24 11.40
N ASN A 122 -16.94 -3.16 12.32
CA ASN A 122 -18.33 -3.45 12.00
C ASN A 122 -18.93 -2.34 11.11
N ALA A 123 -20.06 -2.64 10.48
CA ALA A 123 -20.80 -1.64 9.71
C ALA A 123 -21.14 -0.42 10.59
N GLY A 124 -20.84 0.78 10.11
CA GLY A 124 -21.11 2.03 10.84
C GLY A 124 -20.01 2.46 11.82
N ASN A 125 -19.01 1.62 12.11
CA ASN A 125 -17.89 1.99 12.98
C ASN A 125 -16.99 3.07 12.36
N GLY A 126 -17.04 3.23 11.03
CA GLY A 126 -16.13 4.07 10.28
C GLY A 126 -14.86 3.35 9.83
N GLY A 127 -13.74 4.06 9.69
CA GLY A 127 -12.50 3.50 9.14
C GLY A 127 -12.51 3.48 7.61
N PHE A 128 -11.76 2.55 7.00
CA PHE A 128 -11.55 2.52 5.54
C PHE A 128 -12.87 2.60 4.76
N CYS A 129 -12.91 3.47 3.75
CA CYS A 129 -14.01 3.55 2.80
C CYS A 129 -13.49 3.71 1.38
N VAL A 130 -14.31 3.35 0.40
CA VAL A 130 -13.93 3.29 -1.01
C VAL A 130 -15.09 3.69 -1.91
N VAL A 131 -14.78 4.25 -3.08
CA VAL A 131 -15.73 4.42 -4.19
C VAL A 131 -15.49 3.31 -5.20
N PRO A 132 -16.31 2.24 -5.21
CA PRO A 132 -16.08 1.10 -6.09
C PRO A 132 -16.06 1.52 -7.57
N GLY A 133 -15.15 0.92 -8.35
CA GLY A 133 -15.03 1.20 -9.79
C GLY A 133 -14.35 2.52 -10.17
N SER A 134 -14.06 3.40 -9.21
CA SER A 134 -13.44 4.71 -9.49
C SER A 134 -12.04 4.64 -10.11
N HIS A 135 -11.33 3.51 -10.00
CA HIS A 135 -10.08 3.26 -10.75
C HIS A 135 -10.25 3.16 -12.27
N LYS A 136 -11.50 3.08 -12.76
CA LYS A 136 -11.86 3.17 -14.18
C LYS A 136 -12.50 4.51 -14.53
N SER A 137 -12.56 5.46 -13.59
CA SER A 137 -13.12 6.77 -13.87
C SER A 137 -12.26 7.49 -14.90
N HIS A 138 -12.90 8.12 -15.88
CA HIS A 138 -12.27 9.05 -16.82
C HIS A 138 -12.60 10.51 -16.49
N PHE A 139 -13.28 10.75 -15.36
CA PHE A 139 -13.77 12.05 -14.95
C PHE A 139 -13.38 12.37 -13.52
N LYS A 140 -13.22 13.67 -13.25
CA LYS A 140 -13.04 14.21 -11.92
C LYS A 140 -14.23 13.84 -11.02
N MET A 141 -13.94 13.59 -9.75
CA MET A 141 -14.97 13.31 -8.75
C MET A 141 -15.91 14.52 -8.56
N PRO A 142 -17.24 14.32 -8.40
CA PRO A 142 -18.18 15.41 -8.17
C PRO A 142 -17.87 16.24 -6.92
N LYS A 143 -18.14 17.55 -7.00
CA LYS A 143 -17.95 18.48 -5.87
C LYS A 143 -18.74 18.04 -4.64
N GLY A 144 -18.09 18.08 -3.48
CA GLY A 144 -18.68 17.71 -2.18
C GLY A 144 -18.54 16.24 -1.82
N MET A 145 -18.16 15.37 -2.75
CA MET A 145 -17.98 13.94 -2.46
C MET A 145 -16.69 13.66 -1.67
N VAL A 146 -15.60 14.38 -1.99
CA VAL A 146 -14.28 14.23 -1.34
C VAL A 146 -14.35 14.39 0.18
N ASP A 147 -15.17 15.33 0.64
CA ASP A 147 -15.36 15.67 2.05
C ASP A 147 -16.47 14.85 2.73
N GLY A 148 -17.18 14.01 1.97
CA GLY A 148 -18.33 13.23 2.45
C GLY A 148 -19.63 14.04 2.59
N GLU A 149 -19.69 15.27 2.08
CA GLU A 149 -20.85 16.16 2.18
C GLU A 149 -21.98 15.77 1.22
N ARG A 150 -21.66 15.08 0.12
CA ARG A 150 -22.60 14.63 -0.90
C ARG A 150 -22.24 13.22 -1.37
N PHE A 151 -23.22 12.52 -1.94
CA PHE A 151 -23.03 11.25 -2.65
C PHE A 151 -22.48 10.12 -1.75
N GLU A 152 -22.84 10.13 -0.46
CA GLU A 152 -22.40 9.10 0.50
C GLU A 152 -22.88 7.70 0.09
N GLU A 153 -24.01 7.59 -0.60
CA GLU A 153 -24.58 6.35 -1.11
C GLU A 153 -23.65 5.60 -2.08
N PHE A 154 -22.66 6.29 -2.67
CA PHE A 154 -21.64 5.69 -3.54
C PHE A 154 -20.33 5.37 -2.81
N VAL A 155 -20.24 5.69 -1.51
CA VAL A 155 -19.04 5.47 -0.68
C VAL A 155 -19.28 4.30 0.27
N ILE A 156 -18.62 3.17 0.02
CA ILE A 156 -18.79 1.94 0.80
C ILE A 156 -17.73 1.85 1.89
N GLN A 157 -18.16 1.59 3.13
CA GLN A 157 -17.29 1.13 4.21
C GLN A 157 -17.46 -0.39 4.35
N PRO A 158 -16.53 -1.22 3.86
CA PRO A 158 -16.63 -2.66 4.01
C PRO A 158 -16.50 -3.06 5.49
N PRO A 159 -17.41 -3.89 6.02
CA PRO A 159 -17.23 -4.47 7.34
C PRO A 159 -16.13 -5.53 7.28
N THR A 160 -15.23 -5.52 8.27
CA THR A 160 -14.10 -6.46 8.37
C THR A 160 -13.87 -6.89 9.81
N LYS A 161 -13.30 -8.07 10.02
CA LYS A 161 -12.87 -8.59 11.31
C LYS A 161 -11.36 -8.55 11.46
N ALA A 162 -10.87 -8.63 12.69
CA ALA A 162 -9.44 -8.80 12.93
C ALA A 162 -8.91 -10.04 12.17
N GLY A 163 -7.83 -9.86 11.40
CA GLY A 163 -7.25 -10.87 10.53
C GLY A 163 -7.65 -10.76 9.05
N ASP A 164 -8.69 -9.98 8.72
CA ASP A 164 -9.03 -9.70 7.32
C ASP A 164 -7.99 -8.79 6.65
N VAL A 165 -7.95 -8.85 5.32
CA VAL A 165 -7.09 -7.98 4.50
C VAL A 165 -7.93 -7.31 3.42
N ILE A 166 -7.86 -5.99 3.32
CA ILE A 166 -8.43 -5.23 2.21
C ILE A 166 -7.31 -4.90 1.22
N LEU A 167 -7.42 -5.43 0.01
CA LEU A 167 -6.58 -5.07 -1.13
C LEU A 167 -7.31 -4.07 -2.01
N PHE A 168 -6.65 -2.97 -2.38
CA PHE A 168 -7.22 -1.95 -3.26
C PHE A 168 -6.14 -1.29 -4.10
N SER A 169 -6.42 -1.06 -5.38
CA SER A 169 -5.57 -0.18 -6.20
C SER A 169 -5.63 1.23 -5.60
N GLU A 170 -4.48 1.88 -5.40
CA GLU A 170 -4.43 3.29 -4.99
C GLU A 170 -4.95 4.23 -6.12
N GLY A 171 -5.09 3.71 -7.33
CA GLY A 171 -5.87 4.31 -8.41
C GLY A 171 -7.39 4.28 -8.16
N THR A 172 -7.88 3.58 -7.14
CA THR A 172 -9.27 3.66 -6.68
C THR A 172 -9.39 4.80 -5.69
N VAL A 173 -10.40 5.65 -5.84
CA VAL A 173 -10.68 6.70 -4.86
C VAL A 173 -11.14 6.06 -3.56
N HIS A 174 -10.45 6.39 -2.48
CA HIS A 174 -10.63 5.80 -1.16
C HIS A 174 -10.35 6.82 -0.06
N GLY A 175 -10.70 6.49 1.18
CA GLY A 175 -10.49 7.37 2.33
C GLY A 175 -10.73 6.63 3.63
N ALA A 176 -11.03 7.40 4.67
CA ALA A 176 -11.49 6.84 5.94
C ALA A 176 -12.64 7.68 6.50
N LYS A 177 -13.70 7.03 6.98
CA LYS A 177 -14.75 7.65 7.77
C LYS A 177 -14.25 7.85 9.22
N PRO A 178 -14.73 8.88 9.94
CA PRO A 178 -14.45 9.06 11.35
C PRO A 178 -14.82 7.83 12.16
N TRP A 179 -14.03 7.54 13.20
CA TRP A 179 -14.23 6.34 14.00
C TRP A 179 -15.28 6.57 15.09
N THR A 180 -16.26 5.67 15.20
CA THR A 180 -17.41 5.84 16.11
C THR A 180 -17.51 4.77 17.18
N ALA A 181 -16.82 3.64 17.02
CA ALA A 181 -16.87 2.52 17.96
C ALA A 181 -16.14 2.81 19.28
N ASP A 182 -16.51 2.06 20.33
CA ASP A 182 -15.97 2.20 21.68
C ASP A 182 -14.55 1.64 21.84
N HIS A 183 -14.15 0.68 21.00
CA HIS A 183 -12.78 0.17 20.98
C HIS A 183 -11.91 0.96 20.02
N GLN A 184 -10.59 0.95 20.24
CA GLN A 184 -9.65 1.59 19.33
C GLN A 184 -9.56 0.82 18.02
N ARG A 185 -9.70 1.53 16.90
CA ARG A 185 -9.40 1.00 15.57
C ARG A 185 -7.90 0.72 15.45
N ARG A 186 -7.51 -0.41 14.86
CA ARG A 186 -6.13 -0.71 14.48
C ARG A 186 -6.09 -1.40 13.12
N THR A 187 -5.28 -0.87 12.20
CA THR A 187 -4.96 -1.51 10.93
C THR A 187 -3.50 -1.26 10.58
N CYS A 188 -2.81 -2.24 10.00
CA CYS A 188 -1.48 -2.03 9.46
C CYS A 188 -1.57 -1.88 7.94
N LEU A 189 -1.14 -0.73 7.43
CA LEU A 189 -1.15 -0.44 6.01
C LEU A 189 0.21 -0.76 5.40
N TYR A 190 0.17 -1.59 4.35
CA TYR A 190 1.28 -1.87 3.46
C TYR A 190 0.97 -1.31 2.09
N ARG A 191 2.01 -0.95 1.34
CA ARG A 191 1.90 -0.62 -0.08
C ARG A 191 2.91 -1.40 -0.87
N PHE A 192 2.44 -1.95 -1.98
CA PHE A 192 3.23 -2.75 -2.90
C PHE A 192 3.12 -2.22 -4.31
N SER A 193 4.17 -2.41 -5.10
CA SER A 193 4.28 -1.96 -6.49
C SER A 193 4.77 -3.10 -7.37
N PRO A 194 4.55 -3.03 -8.70
CA PRO A 194 5.27 -3.90 -9.64
C PRO A 194 6.79 -3.78 -9.47
N ALA A 195 7.53 -4.81 -9.89
CA ALA A 195 8.98 -4.92 -9.70
C ALA A 195 9.78 -3.68 -10.15
N THR A 196 9.33 -3.00 -11.22
CA THR A 196 10.01 -1.85 -11.83
C THR A 196 9.49 -0.49 -11.36
N ASN A 197 8.48 -0.45 -10.49
CA ASN A 197 7.80 0.78 -10.13
C ASN A 197 8.19 1.25 -8.72
N VAL A 198 8.21 2.57 -8.55
CA VAL A 198 8.43 3.25 -7.27
C VAL A 198 7.47 4.42 -7.16
N TYR A 199 6.69 4.46 -6.08
CA TYR A 199 5.93 5.64 -5.70
C TYR A 199 6.58 6.33 -4.48
N GLY A 200 6.86 5.56 -3.43
CA GLY A 200 7.47 6.03 -2.19
C GLY A 200 8.98 6.19 -2.28
N ARG A 201 9.53 7.24 -1.65
CA ARG A 201 10.98 7.45 -1.54
C ARG A 201 11.65 6.64 -0.44
N SER A 202 10.89 5.91 0.38
CA SER A 202 11.40 5.27 1.61
C SER A 202 12.58 4.32 1.38
N TYR A 203 12.60 3.61 0.25
CA TYR A 203 13.73 2.73 -0.13
C TYR A 203 15.05 3.50 -0.32
N PHE A 204 15.00 4.80 -0.65
CA PHE A 204 16.18 5.62 -0.91
C PHE A 204 16.48 6.59 0.24
N GLY A 205 15.71 6.52 1.33
CA GLY A 205 15.84 7.43 2.47
C GLY A 205 16.96 7.10 3.45
N HIS A 206 17.64 5.96 3.25
CA HIS A 206 18.73 5.48 4.09
C HIS A 206 20.07 5.62 3.38
N GLU A 207 21.13 5.86 4.14
CA GLU A 207 22.49 5.93 3.61
C GLU A 207 22.86 4.64 2.86
N GLY A 208 23.25 4.77 1.59
CA GLY A 208 23.50 3.63 0.69
C GLY A 208 22.26 3.02 0.03
N GLY A 209 21.07 3.56 0.30
CA GLY A 209 19.79 2.99 -0.15
C GLY A 209 19.36 1.75 0.64
N GLY A 210 18.19 1.20 0.31
CA GLY A 210 17.60 0.06 1.01
C GLY A 210 16.63 0.45 2.12
N TRP A 211 16.11 -0.56 2.80
CA TRP A 211 15.24 -0.40 3.97
C TRP A 211 16.07 -0.27 5.27
N PRO A 212 15.45 0.09 6.42
CA PRO A 212 16.13 0.05 7.71
C PRO A 212 16.78 -1.32 7.95
N LYS A 213 18.03 -1.35 8.43
CA LYS A 213 18.81 -2.60 8.60
C LYS A 213 18.03 -3.72 9.30
N ARG A 214 17.29 -3.39 10.37
CA ARG A 214 16.47 -4.35 11.14
C ARG A 214 15.30 -4.96 10.35
N ALA A 215 14.87 -4.31 9.26
CA ALA A 215 13.83 -4.87 8.40
C ALA A 215 14.30 -6.15 7.70
N TYR A 216 15.61 -6.31 7.47
CA TYR A 216 16.21 -7.47 6.80
C TYR A 216 16.53 -8.64 7.75
N GLU A 217 16.44 -8.44 9.06
CA GLU A 217 16.73 -9.50 10.05
C GLU A 217 15.65 -10.61 9.98
N ASP A 218 16.07 -11.87 10.10
CA ASP A 218 15.20 -13.05 10.21
C ASP A 218 14.14 -13.21 9.11
N LEU A 219 14.46 -12.77 7.89
CA LEU A 219 13.60 -12.96 6.73
C LEU A 219 13.78 -14.34 6.10
N THR A 220 12.68 -14.90 5.62
CA THR A 220 12.72 -15.98 4.64
C THR A 220 13.18 -15.42 3.28
N PRO A 221 13.74 -16.26 2.38
CA PRO A 221 14.10 -15.81 1.03
C PRO A 221 12.94 -15.14 0.29
N ALA A 222 11.71 -15.63 0.47
CA ALA A 222 10.52 -15.05 -0.16
C ALA A 222 10.20 -13.65 0.37
N GLN A 223 10.36 -13.41 1.67
CA GLN A 223 10.15 -12.07 2.24
C GLN A 223 11.25 -11.10 1.82
N GLU A 224 12.51 -11.57 1.76
CA GLU A 224 13.64 -10.79 1.31
C GLU A 224 13.48 -10.34 -0.15
N ALA A 225 12.96 -11.21 -1.02
CA ALA A 225 12.67 -10.89 -2.42
C ALA A 225 11.72 -9.69 -2.62
N VAL A 226 10.81 -9.45 -1.67
CA VAL A 226 9.86 -8.31 -1.70
C VAL A 226 10.53 -6.99 -1.32
N LEU A 227 11.66 -7.06 -0.62
CA LEU A 227 12.42 -5.91 -0.18
C LEU A 227 13.42 -5.39 -1.21
N GLU A 228 13.49 -6.03 -2.38
CA GLU A 228 14.37 -5.64 -3.48
C GLU A 228 14.14 -4.23 -4.01
N ALA A 229 15.22 -3.68 -4.57
CA ALA A 229 15.20 -2.45 -5.35
C ALA A 229 14.21 -2.53 -6.54
N PRO A 230 13.81 -1.39 -7.12
CA PRO A 230 13.03 -1.36 -8.34
C PRO A 230 13.88 -1.72 -9.57
N PHE A 231 13.66 -2.90 -10.15
CA PHE A 231 14.29 -3.31 -11.41
C PHE A 231 13.55 -4.50 -12.04
N ALA A 232 13.82 -4.75 -13.32
CA ALA A 232 13.10 -5.76 -14.09
C ALA A 232 13.41 -7.19 -13.65
N ASN A 233 12.40 -8.07 -13.67
CA ASN A 233 12.51 -9.47 -13.26
C ASN A 233 13.64 -10.25 -13.95
N ARG A 234 13.96 -9.89 -15.21
CA ARG A 234 14.99 -10.54 -16.03
C ARG A 234 16.44 -10.20 -15.65
N LEU A 235 16.63 -9.29 -14.70
CA LEU A 235 17.94 -8.78 -14.28
C LEU A 235 18.29 -9.34 -12.91
N ASP A 236 18.30 -10.66 -12.80
CA ASP A 236 18.71 -11.38 -11.58
C ASP A 236 17.83 -11.07 -10.36
N ARG A 237 16.55 -10.73 -10.59
CA ARG A 237 15.60 -10.51 -9.51
C ARG A 237 15.20 -11.85 -8.87
N PRO A 238 15.24 -11.98 -7.53
CA PRO A 238 14.57 -13.08 -6.85
C PRO A 238 13.05 -12.90 -6.96
N ASN A 239 12.36 -13.90 -7.49
CA ASN A 239 10.92 -13.88 -7.66
C ASN A 239 10.29 -15.01 -6.85
N ILE A 240 9.20 -14.69 -6.16
CA ILE A 240 8.43 -15.67 -5.40
C ILE A 240 7.60 -16.50 -6.38
N ASN A 241 7.57 -17.80 -6.19
CA ASN A 241 6.72 -18.74 -6.91
C ASN A 241 5.40 -18.97 -6.16
N PRO A 242 4.35 -19.50 -6.81
CA PRO A 242 3.07 -19.77 -6.15
C PRO A 242 3.17 -20.69 -4.92
N ASP A 243 4.17 -21.56 -4.86
CA ASP A 243 4.45 -22.46 -3.73
C ASP A 243 5.28 -21.80 -2.61
N GLY A 244 5.66 -20.52 -2.76
CA GLY A 244 6.49 -19.78 -1.83
C GLY A 244 8.00 -19.98 -1.99
N SER A 245 8.44 -20.83 -2.94
CA SER A 245 9.86 -20.91 -3.32
C SER A 245 10.33 -19.64 -4.01
N VAL A 246 11.64 -19.42 -4.08
CA VAL A 246 12.23 -18.26 -4.76
C VAL A 246 13.07 -18.73 -5.93
N GLU A 247 12.85 -18.12 -7.09
CA GLU A 247 13.63 -18.34 -8.28
C GLU A 247 14.21 -17.04 -8.83
N VAL A 248 15.44 -17.12 -9.34
CA VAL A 248 16.12 -15.98 -9.95
C VAL A 248 16.14 -16.17 -11.46
N THR A 249 15.54 -15.23 -12.19
CA THR A 249 15.64 -15.23 -13.67
C THR A 249 16.91 -14.53 -14.08
N THR A 250 17.87 -15.29 -14.61
CA THR A 250 19.21 -14.82 -14.93
C THR A 250 19.47 -14.70 -16.43
N ARG A 251 20.30 -13.73 -16.83
CA ARG A 251 20.84 -13.67 -18.19
C ARG A 251 21.95 -14.70 -18.37
N SER A 252 22.11 -15.21 -19.60
CA SER A 252 23.24 -16.07 -19.93
C SER A 252 24.58 -15.41 -19.59
N GLU A 253 25.54 -16.18 -19.09
CA GLU A 253 26.86 -15.67 -18.71
C GLU A 253 27.57 -14.91 -19.84
N ARG A 254 27.46 -15.37 -21.10
CA ARG A 254 28.03 -14.65 -22.24
C ARG A 254 27.53 -13.21 -22.36
N LYS A 255 26.24 -12.98 -22.07
CA LYS A 255 25.61 -11.66 -22.11
C LYS A 255 26.09 -10.78 -20.96
N LYS A 256 26.20 -11.32 -19.75
CA LYS A 256 26.76 -10.58 -18.60
C LYS A 256 28.22 -10.20 -18.82
N GLN A 257 29.02 -11.11 -19.39
CA GLN A 257 30.41 -10.82 -19.73
C GLN A 257 30.51 -9.73 -20.80
N HIS A 258 29.67 -9.79 -21.84
CA HIS A 258 29.63 -8.72 -22.84
C HIS A 258 29.28 -7.37 -22.21
N ASP A 259 28.28 -7.32 -21.32
CA ASP A 259 27.92 -6.10 -20.60
C ASP A 259 29.09 -5.61 -19.74
N GLN A 260 29.81 -6.51 -19.07
CA GLN A 260 30.99 -6.21 -18.26
C GLN A 260 32.14 -5.63 -19.11
N ASP A 261 32.39 -6.22 -20.29
CA ASP A 261 33.44 -5.80 -21.21
C ASP A 261 33.16 -4.40 -21.78
N VAL A 262 31.88 -4.06 -22.02
CA VAL A 262 31.47 -2.80 -22.66
C VAL A 262 31.23 -1.68 -21.64
N PHE A 263 30.54 -1.99 -20.53
CA PHE A 263 30.03 -0.98 -19.59
C PHE A 263 30.72 -1.02 -18.22
N GLY A 264 31.57 -2.02 -17.95
CA GLY A 264 32.19 -2.21 -16.64
C GLY A 264 31.25 -2.78 -15.58
N THR A 265 30.06 -3.26 -15.97
CA THR A 265 29.03 -3.80 -15.09
C THR A 265 28.33 -4.99 -15.74
N LYS A 266 27.83 -5.94 -14.94
CA LYS A 266 27.07 -7.10 -15.43
C LYS A 266 25.69 -6.76 -16.02
N TYR A 267 25.29 -5.50 -15.91
CA TYR A 267 24.02 -4.96 -16.36
C TYR A 267 24.25 -3.66 -17.12
N PHE A 268 23.58 -3.49 -18.26
CA PHE A 268 23.55 -2.26 -19.05
C PHE A 268 22.22 -1.51 -18.88
#